data_AF-L0ILJ9-F1
#
_entry.id   AF-L0ILJ9-F1
#
_cell.length_a   1.000
_cell.length_b   1.000
_cell.length_c   1.000
_cell.angle_alpha   90.00
_cell.angle_beta   90.00
_cell.angle_gamma   90.00
#
_symmetry.space_group_name_H-M   'P 1'
#
loop_
_entity.id
_entity.type
_entity.pdbx_description
1 polymer ?
#
loop_
_entity_poly.entity_id
_entity_poly.type
_entity_poly.pdbx_seq_one_letter_code
_entity_poly.pdbx_strand_id
1 'polypeptide(L)'
;MNIHKLISIILIIVTVVLLTSYNYERYLKSFSQSPSKEWSRDIKIGSRDFNRSTSIFSNNNKIYAILPKMNKIELIDISTPNKILIKDMDINGIDESNVKEINYCNGRLYIVKNNTLMSVGIDGSNLVNYGINADGFKIVDDKLITFNNSEINIYKISNDKLMLEGSISQIKNTREIDAEKINKRLYIALLTGINYDRSIYLLTYDGRQWGNLKPVYNISVSSFSDIDNLRIAYDGGIYLFYNTISKNDSALKYIYYNDSKMIKVQPKNVVINVDGIGTADDVGDFDILESGTNVYAVSSAGIELTNFGTTPIKSTEIIYSKWKNGKIESSKLATRTGTWAGMPKICSTKYGNFLTWIESDGFGKYDVYASSTTYVYKNVLNRVRPIDKQYALSTLIQRSAASLLIGLILVLALSLPAYVLFVIIMLFEPKRLKNDSIFSFYIGTIVYMIMKYFFYPPHPVKMSLNAVFGPYSLIVMPFIFTLISLGFVKIYYGKGKFNSNFGAFSFMVIIDAILTNLFYAPFFT
;
A
#
# COMPACT_ATOMS: atom_id res chain seq x y z
N MET A 1 45.44 -25.83 -20.72
CA MET A 1 45.21 -24.45 -20.21
C MET A 1 46.06 -24.26 -18.96
N ASN A 2 46.82 -23.16 -18.83
CA ASN A 2 47.69 -22.92 -17.67
C ASN A 2 46.84 -22.76 -16.39
N ILE A 3 47.29 -23.31 -15.26
CA ILE A 3 46.51 -23.39 -14.00
C ILE A 3 46.08 -21.98 -13.51
N HIS A 4 46.93 -20.98 -13.71
CA HIS A 4 46.63 -19.59 -13.35
C HIS A 4 45.50 -18.97 -14.20
N LYS A 5 45.42 -19.32 -15.48
CA LYS A 5 44.31 -18.89 -16.36
C LYS A 5 42.99 -19.51 -15.91
N LEU A 6 43.01 -20.81 -15.59
CA LEU A 6 41.85 -21.51 -15.05
C LEU A 6 41.37 -20.85 -13.73
N ILE A 7 42.30 -20.58 -12.81
CA ILE A 7 41.99 -19.91 -11.52
C ILE A 7 41.37 -18.53 -11.76
N SER A 8 41.93 -17.71 -12.65
CA SER A 8 41.36 -16.39 -12.93
C SER A 8 39.95 -16.48 -13.51
N ILE A 9 39.69 -17.40 -14.43
CA ILE A 9 38.35 -17.60 -15.01
C ILE A 9 37.36 -18.03 -13.93
N ILE A 10 37.74 -18.99 -13.08
CA ILE A 10 36.90 -19.46 -11.97
C ILE A 10 36.58 -18.29 -11.02
N LEU A 11 37.57 -17.47 -10.65
CA LEU A 11 37.36 -16.33 -9.75
C LEU A 11 36.41 -15.29 -10.35
N ILE A 12 36.51 -15.02 -11.65
CA ILE A 12 35.59 -14.12 -12.36
C ILE A 12 34.16 -14.68 -12.30
N ILE A 13 33.98 -15.97 -12.64
CA ILE A 13 32.67 -16.63 -12.60
C ILE A 13 32.09 -16.58 -11.18
N VAL A 14 32.88 -16.92 -10.16
CA VAL A 14 32.44 -16.88 -8.76
C VAL A 14 32.02 -15.47 -8.36
N THR A 15 32.79 -14.44 -8.75
CA THR A 15 32.46 -13.03 -8.42
C THR A 15 31.15 -12.59 -9.09
N VAL A 16 30.94 -12.97 -10.35
CA VAL A 16 29.69 -12.69 -11.09
C VAL A 16 28.50 -13.39 -10.44
N VAL A 17 28.65 -14.66 -10.05
CA VAL A 17 27.60 -15.42 -9.35
C VAL A 17 27.27 -14.77 -8.02
N LEU A 18 28.28 -14.38 -7.22
CA LEU A 18 28.06 -13.71 -5.93
C LEU A 18 27.31 -12.38 -6.07
N LEU A 19 27.66 -11.54 -7.06
CA LEU A 19 26.95 -10.29 -7.33
C LEU A 19 25.50 -10.52 -7.77
N THR A 20 25.30 -11.50 -8.65
CA THR A 20 23.96 -11.86 -9.16
C THR A 20 23.08 -12.41 -8.03
N SER A 21 23.63 -13.30 -7.19
CA SER A 21 22.95 -13.82 -6.00
C SER A 21 22.64 -12.72 -4.99
N TYR A 22 23.57 -11.78 -4.76
CA TYR A 22 23.33 -10.63 -3.90
C TYR A 22 22.16 -9.78 -4.38
N ASN A 23 22.13 -9.44 -5.67
CA ASN A 23 21.05 -8.65 -6.26
C ASN A 23 19.71 -9.42 -6.19
N TYR A 24 19.71 -10.71 -6.51
CA TYR A 24 18.52 -11.56 -6.39
C TYR A 24 17.96 -11.54 -4.96
N GLU A 25 18.80 -11.73 -3.95
CA GLU A 25 18.40 -11.68 -2.55
C GLU A 25 17.85 -10.31 -2.14
N ARG A 26 18.39 -9.22 -2.70
CA ARG A 26 17.87 -7.87 -2.46
C ARG A 26 16.50 -7.65 -3.10
N TYR A 27 16.32 -8.06 -4.35
CA TYR A 27 15.00 -7.99 -5.00
C TYR A 27 13.99 -8.87 -4.26
N LEU A 28 14.38 -10.09 -3.88
CA LEU A 28 13.52 -11.00 -3.15
C LEU A 28 13.06 -10.40 -1.82
N LYS A 29 13.97 -9.78 -1.06
CA LYS A 29 13.62 -9.04 0.17
C LYS A 29 12.67 -7.88 -0.09
N SER A 30 12.85 -7.16 -1.21
CA SER A 30 11.97 -6.04 -1.59
C SER A 30 10.55 -6.50 -1.91
N PHE A 31 10.38 -7.59 -2.68
CA PHE A 31 9.07 -8.12 -3.06
C PHE A 31 8.37 -8.90 -1.92
N SER A 32 9.14 -9.51 -1.02
CA SER A 32 8.60 -10.26 0.13
C SER A 32 8.40 -9.43 1.40
N GLN A 33 8.68 -8.12 1.35
CA GLN A 33 8.56 -7.23 2.50
C GLN A 33 7.10 -7.13 2.97
N SER A 34 6.88 -7.25 4.29
CA SER A 34 5.58 -6.97 4.88
C SER A 34 5.32 -5.45 4.93
N PRO A 35 4.05 -5.01 4.90
CA PRO A 35 3.72 -3.58 4.95
C PRO A 35 4.31 -2.90 6.19
N SER A 36 4.19 -3.56 7.34
CA SER A 36 4.81 -3.14 8.60
C SER A 36 5.09 -4.36 9.48
N LYS A 37 5.59 -4.14 10.70
CA LYS A 37 5.77 -5.21 11.71
C LYS A 37 4.43 -5.74 12.25
N GLU A 38 3.38 -4.94 12.16
CA GLU A 38 2.07 -5.24 12.76
C GLU A 38 1.17 -6.02 11.81
N TRP A 39 1.16 -5.62 10.54
CA TRP A 39 0.28 -6.15 9.51
C TRP A 39 0.92 -7.26 8.70
N SER A 40 0.11 -8.27 8.36
CA SER A 40 0.53 -9.28 7.38
C SER A 40 0.53 -8.71 5.97
N ARG A 41 1.15 -9.46 5.05
CA ARG A 41 0.88 -9.29 3.62
C ARG A 41 -0.58 -9.67 3.30
N ASP A 42 -1.04 -9.21 2.15
CA ASP A 42 -2.38 -9.37 1.61
C ASP A 42 -2.66 -10.78 1.07
N ILE A 43 -3.95 -11.09 0.97
CA ILE A 43 -4.48 -12.24 0.23
C ILE A 43 -5.77 -11.84 -0.51
N LYS A 44 -5.90 -12.24 -1.78
CA LYS A 44 -7.15 -12.10 -2.54
C LYS A 44 -8.19 -13.08 -1.99
N ILE A 45 -9.37 -12.57 -1.65
CA ILE A 45 -10.48 -13.36 -1.07
C ILE A 45 -11.68 -13.47 -2.01
N GLY A 46 -11.84 -12.56 -2.97
CA GLY A 46 -12.96 -12.55 -3.90
C GLY A 46 -12.86 -11.42 -4.92
N SER A 47 -13.96 -11.14 -5.62
CA SER A 47 -14.08 -10.03 -6.57
C SER A 47 -15.49 -9.45 -6.59
N ARG A 48 -15.63 -8.22 -7.09
CA ARG A 48 -16.86 -7.41 -7.15
C ARG A 48 -16.94 -6.63 -8.45
N ASP A 49 -18.15 -6.20 -8.79
CA ASP A 49 -18.41 -5.46 -10.04
C ASP A 49 -18.57 -3.95 -9.82
N PHE A 50 -18.57 -3.50 -8.56
CA PHE A 50 -18.71 -2.08 -8.21
C PHE A 50 -17.61 -1.58 -7.27
N ASN A 51 -17.25 -0.30 -7.42
CA ASN A 51 -16.27 0.37 -6.57
C ASN A 51 -16.88 0.68 -5.19
N ARG A 52 -16.96 -0.34 -4.34
CA ARG A 52 -17.61 -0.23 -3.03
C ARG A 52 -16.92 -1.07 -1.97
N SER A 53 -16.90 -0.55 -0.74
CA SER A 53 -16.36 -1.23 0.43
C SER A 53 -17.01 -2.60 0.67
N THR A 54 -16.21 -3.57 1.13
CA THR A 54 -16.69 -4.90 1.52
C THR A 54 -16.96 -4.96 3.02
N SER A 55 -18.24 -5.13 3.41
CA SER A 55 -18.59 -5.26 4.83
C SER A 55 -17.94 -6.50 5.43
N ILE A 56 -17.38 -6.33 6.63
CA ILE A 56 -16.78 -7.40 7.40
C ILE A 56 -17.32 -7.41 8.83
N PHE A 57 -17.45 -8.61 9.40
CA PHE A 57 -17.91 -8.78 10.77
C PHE A 57 -17.34 -10.04 11.42
N SER A 58 -17.47 -10.11 12.74
CA SER A 58 -17.07 -11.27 13.55
C SER A 58 -18.30 -11.99 14.11
N ASN A 59 -18.34 -13.32 13.98
CA ASN A 59 -19.35 -14.19 14.59
C ASN A 59 -18.70 -15.49 15.07
N ASN A 60 -18.90 -15.89 16.33
CA ASN A 60 -18.38 -17.14 16.90
C ASN A 60 -16.87 -17.38 16.66
N ASN A 61 -16.05 -16.34 16.87
CA ASN A 61 -14.60 -16.31 16.60
C ASN A 61 -14.20 -16.48 15.12
N LYS A 62 -15.16 -16.43 14.20
CA LYS A 62 -14.92 -16.40 12.76
C LYS A 62 -15.13 -15.00 12.21
N ILE A 63 -14.38 -14.67 11.17
CA ILE A 63 -14.44 -13.40 10.48
C ILE A 63 -14.99 -13.62 9.08
N TYR A 64 -16.03 -12.90 8.75
CA TYR A 64 -16.73 -13.03 7.48
C TYR A 64 -16.65 -11.73 6.70
N ALA A 65 -16.29 -11.84 5.42
CA ALA A 65 -16.53 -10.80 4.43
C ALA A 65 -17.83 -11.10 3.66
N ILE A 66 -18.61 -10.06 3.38
CA ILE A 66 -19.91 -10.19 2.72
C ILE A 66 -19.81 -9.67 1.28
N LEU A 67 -20.09 -10.53 0.31
CA LEU A 67 -20.15 -10.17 -1.12
C LEU A 67 -21.54 -10.46 -1.70
N PRO A 68 -22.38 -9.45 -1.93
CA PRO A 68 -23.60 -9.61 -2.71
C PRO A 68 -23.26 -10.00 -4.15
N LYS A 69 -24.01 -10.95 -4.71
CA LYS A 69 -23.96 -11.40 -6.10
C LYS A 69 -25.37 -11.54 -6.63
N MET A 70 -25.52 -11.75 -7.94
CA MET A 70 -26.83 -11.98 -8.53
C MET A 70 -27.53 -13.19 -7.88
N ASN A 71 -28.68 -12.94 -7.25
CA ASN A 71 -29.53 -13.87 -6.51
C ASN A 71 -28.91 -14.56 -5.29
N LYS A 72 -27.72 -14.15 -4.82
CA LYS A 72 -27.09 -14.74 -3.64
C LYS A 72 -26.21 -13.75 -2.88
N ILE A 73 -25.90 -14.08 -1.62
CA ILE A 73 -24.84 -13.43 -0.85
C ILE A 73 -23.78 -14.47 -0.54
N GLU A 74 -22.54 -14.19 -0.92
CA GLU A 74 -21.38 -15.01 -0.55
C GLU A 74 -20.83 -14.51 0.80
N LEU A 75 -20.79 -15.40 1.79
CA LEU A 75 -20.10 -15.21 3.05
C LEU A 75 -18.75 -15.91 3.00
N ILE A 76 -17.69 -15.12 3.05
CA ILE A 76 -16.32 -15.62 2.92
C ILE A 76 -15.69 -15.63 4.30
N ASP A 77 -15.43 -16.82 4.84
CA ASP A 77 -14.69 -17.02 6.10
C ASP A 77 -13.22 -16.71 5.86
N ILE A 78 -12.77 -15.55 6.35
CA ILE A 78 -11.40 -15.04 6.28
C ILE A 78 -10.65 -15.23 7.60
N SER A 79 -11.10 -16.11 8.49
CA SER A 79 -10.42 -16.33 9.78
C SER A 79 -9.01 -16.91 9.60
N THR A 80 -8.81 -17.72 8.56
CA THR A 80 -7.54 -18.38 8.25
C THR A 80 -7.17 -18.23 6.78
N PRO A 81 -5.98 -17.69 6.45
CA PRO A 81 -5.63 -17.36 5.06
C PRO A 81 -5.41 -18.58 4.16
N ASN A 82 -5.09 -19.76 4.72
CA ASN A 82 -4.90 -20.99 3.94
C ASN A 82 -6.19 -21.77 3.68
N LYS A 83 -7.31 -21.38 4.29
CA LYS A 83 -8.58 -22.10 4.21
C LYS A 83 -9.72 -21.09 4.16
N ILE A 84 -9.80 -20.41 3.03
CA ILE A 84 -10.93 -19.54 2.72
C ILE A 84 -12.14 -20.43 2.40
N LEU A 85 -13.23 -20.28 3.15
CA LEU A 85 -14.46 -21.01 2.92
C LEU A 85 -15.53 -20.03 2.48
N ILE A 86 -16.18 -20.35 1.35
CA ILE A 86 -17.28 -19.56 0.82
C ILE A 86 -18.57 -20.29 1.14
N LYS A 87 -19.51 -19.57 1.73
CA LYS A 87 -20.88 -20.02 1.94
C LYS A 87 -21.82 -19.12 1.15
N ASP A 88 -22.57 -19.74 0.25
CA ASP A 88 -23.60 -19.05 -0.52
C ASP A 88 -24.93 -19.05 0.24
N MET A 89 -25.62 -17.91 0.25
CA MET A 89 -26.99 -17.77 0.74
C MET A 89 -27.86 -17.27 -0.40
N ASP A 90 -28.77 -18.11 -0.86
CA ASP A 90 -29.68 -17.77 -1.95
C ASP A 90 -30.73 -16.76 -1.46
N ILE A 91 -30.77 -15.59 -2.11
CA ILE A 91 -31.72 -14.52 -1.83
C ILE A 91 -32.23 -13.96 -3.15
N ASN A 92 -33.43 -14.38 -3.54
CA ASN A 92 -33.99 -14.05 -4.85
C ASN A 92 -34.04 -12.53 -5.11
N GLY A 93 -33.54 -12.16 -6.29
CA GLY A 93 -33.49 -10.80 -6.81
C GLY A 93 -32.52 -9.88 -6.06
N ILE A 94 -31.68 -10.38 -5.15
CA ILE A 94 -30.58 -9.56 -4.63
C ILE A 94 -29.50 -9.42 -5.71
N ASP A 95 -28.89 -8.25 -5.77
CA ASP A 95 -27.75 -7.98 -6.62
C ASP A 95 -26.91 -6.86 -6.00
N GLU A 96 -25.63 -6.80 -6.34
CA GLU A 96 -24.73 -5.77 -5.82
C GLU A 96 -25.23 -4.35 -6.16
N SER A 97 -25.86 -4.17 -7.32
CA SER A 97 -26.42 -2.88 -7.76
C SER A 97 -27.63 -2.38 -6.94
N ASN A 98 -28.34 -3.28 -6.26
CA ASN A 98 -29.60 -2.96 -5.57
C ASN A 98 -29.49 -3.01 -4.04
N VAL A 99 -28.37 -3.49 -3.51
CA VAL A 99 -28.06 -3.47 -2.08
C VAL A 99 -27.45 -2.11 -1.75
N LYS A 100 -28.13 -1.32 -0.94
CA LYS A 100 -27.65 0.00 -0.48
C LYS A 100 -26.85 -0.03 0.80
N GLU A 101 -27.07 -1.00 1.69
CA GLU A 101 -26.31 -1.17 2.93
C GLU A 101 -26.49 -2.60 3.46
N ILE A 102 -25.45 -3.16 4.08
CA ILE A 102 -25.49 -4.50 4.67
C ILE A 102 -24.63 -4.58 5.93
N ASN A 103 -25.23 -5.05 7.02
CA ASN A 103 -24.55 -5.16 8.31
C ASN A 103 -25.05 -6.37 9.10
N TYR A 104 -24.19 -6.91 9.96
CA TYR A 104 -24.48 -8.06 10.80
C TYR A 104 -24.85 -7.62 12.22
N CYS A 105 -25.89 -8.23 12.78
CA CYS A 105 -26.21 -8.11 14.21
C CYS A 105 -26.95 -9.36 14.69
N ASN A 106 -26.55 -9.87 15.86
CA ASN A 106 -27.24 -10.94 16.59
C ASN A 106 -27.64 -12.16 15.72
N GLY A 107 -26.71 -12.67 14.91
CA GLY A 107 -26.94 -13.87 14.09
C GLY A 107 -27.63 -13.61 12.74
N ARG A 108 -27.96 -12.35 12.42
CA ARG A 108 -28.67 -11.97 11.20
C ARG A 108 -27.90 -10.93 10.40
N LEU A 109 -28.11 -10.95 9.09
CA LEU A 109 -27.71 -9.88 8.18
C LEU A 109 -28.92 -8.99 7.92
N TYR A 110 -28.77 -7.71 8.20
CA TYR A 110 -29.72 -6.66 7.85
C TYR A 110 -29.28 -6.04 6.53
N ILE A 111 -30.22 -5.85 5.62
CA ILE A 111 -29.96 -5.46 4.24
C ILE A 111 -30.99 -4.41 3.85
N VAL A 112 -30.53 -3.31 3.25
CA VAL A 112 -31.41 -2.40 2.53
C VAL A 112 -31.31 -2.72 1.04
N LYS A 113 -32.40 -3.27 0.49
CA LYS A 113 -32.54 -3.62 -0.93
C LYS A 113 -33.62 -2.75 -1.55
N ASN A 114 -33.31 -1.96 -2.58
CA ASN A 114 -34.26 -1.04 -3.23
C ASN A 114 -35.08 -0.22 -2.21
N ASN A 115 -34.39 0.41 -1.26
CA ASN A 115 -34.97 1.19 -0.17
C ASN A 115 -35.83 0.42 0.84
N THR A 116 -35.86 -0.91 0.79
CA THR A 116 -36.63 -1.71 1.74
C THR A 116 -35.70 -2.45 2.69
N LEU A 117 -35.91 -2.28 3.99
CA LEU A 117 -35.17 -3.00 5.01
C LEU A 117 -35.69 -4.45 5.14
N MET A 118 -34.75 -5.39 5.07
CA MET A 118 -34.99 -6.81 5.27
C MET A 118 -33.88 -7.43 6.12
N SER A 119 -34.11 -8.62 6.66
CA SER A 119 -33.05 -9.40 7.30
C SER A 119 -33.13 -10.89 6.97
N VAL A 120 -32.00 -11.56 7.04
CA VAL A 120 -31.86 -13.01 6.84
C VAL A 120 -30.94 -13.59 7.91
N GLY A 121 -31.21 -14.80 8.38
CA GLY A 121 -30.28 -15.52 9.26
C GLY A 121 -28.95 -15.77 8.54
N ILE A 122 -27.83 -15.76 9.26
CA ILE A 122 -26.52 -16.10 8.67
C ILE A 122 -26.45 -17.55 8.16
N ASP A 123 -27.36 -18.38 8.63
CA ASP A 123 -27.56 -19.74 8.13
C ASP A 123 -28.27 -19.77 6.75
N GLY A 124 -28.86 -18.65 6.31
CA GLY A 124 -29.69 -18.52 5.12
C GLY A 124 -31.19 -18.65 5.42
N SER A 125 -31.57 -18.88 6.69
CA SER A 125 -32.96 -19.13 7.08
C SER A 125 -33.74 -17.83 7.36
N ASN A 126 -35.07 -17.97 7.44
CA ASN A 126 -35.98 -16.97 8.00
C ASN A 126 -35.80 -15.57 7.42
N LEU A 127 -35.98 -15.43 6.10
CA LEU A 127 -36.02 -14.13 5.43
C LEU A 127 -37.21 -13.30 5.95
N VAL A 128 -36.93 -12.13 6.52
CA VAL A 128 -37.94 -11.20 7.03
C VAL A 128 -37.86 -9.90 6.23
N ASN A 129 -38.97 -9.52 5.62
CA ASN A 129 -39.14 -8.18 5.04
C ASN A 129 -39.90 -7.31 6.06
N TYR A 130 -39.30 -6.22 6.50
CA TYR A 130 -39.91 -5.36 7.51
C TYR A 130 -40.88 -4.32 6.93
N GLY A 131 -40.92 -4.14 5.61
CA GLY A 131 -41.75 -3.11 4.96
C GLY A 131 -41.34 -1.67 5.33
N ILE A 132 -40.15 -1.50 5.92
CA ILE A 132 -39.63 -0.19 6.33
C ILE A 132 -38.88 0.43 5.15
N ASN A 133 -39.30 1.62 4.75
CA ASN A 133 -38.63 2.43 3.73
C ASN A 133 -37.40 3.14 4.34
N ALA A 134 -36.21 2.73 3.94
CA ALA A 134 -34.94 3.25 4.41
C ALA A 134 -33.96 3.39 3.25
N ASP A 135 -33.29 4.54 3.15
CA ASP A 135 -32.18 4.74 2.21
C ASP A 135 -30.87 4.15 2.74
N GLY A 136 -30.75 4.00 4.07
CA GLY A 136 -29.64 3.32 4.74
C GLY A 136 -29.93 3.13 6.23
N PHE A 137 -28.98 2.51 6.94
CA PHE A 137 -29.12 2.25 8.37
C PHE A 137 -27.76 2.10 9.06
N LYS A 138 -27.76 2.19 10.39
CA LYS A 138 -26.65 1.85 11.28
C LYS A 138 -27.19 1.04 12.45
N ILE A 139 -26.42 0.06 12.90
CA ILE A 139 -26.74 -0.71 14.10
C ILE A 139 -25.73 -0.36 15.19
N VAL A 140 -26.23 -0.10 16.40
CA VAL A 140 -25.45 0.12 17.61
C VAL A 140 -26.09 -0.69 18.72
N ASP A 141 -25.36 -1.64 19.30
CA ASP A 141 -25.89 -2.66 20.22
C ASP A 141 -27.14 -3.38 19.64
N ASP A 142 -28.29 -3.23 20.29
CA ASP A 142 -29.60 -3.78 19.92
C ASP A 142 -30.50 -2.77 19.21
N LYS A 143 -29.96 -1.61 18.81
CA LYS A 143 -30.70 -0.53 18.16
C LYS A 143 -30.34 -0.42 16.68
N LEU A 144 -31.37 -0.43 15.84
CA LEU A 144 -31.28 -0.22 14.41
C LEU A 144 -31.81 1.18 14.09
N ILE A 145 -30.94 2.04 13.58
CA ILE A 145 -31.25 3.43 13.23
C ILE A 145 -31.39 3.47 11.71
N THR A 146 -32.59 3.73 11.19
CA THR A 146 -32.81 3.93 9.75
C THR A 146 -32.95 5.41 9.44
N PHE A 147 -32.67 5.76 8.19
CA PHE A 147 -33.01 7.07 7.67
C PHE A 147 -33.60 6.95 6.26
N ASN A 148 -34.39 7.95 5.90
CA ASN A 148 -34.79 8.24 4.53
C ASN A 148 -34.80 9.77 4.33
N ASN A 149 -35.29 10.23 3.18
CA ASN A 149 -35.37 11.66 2.87
C ASN A 149 -36.23 12.49 3.84
N SER A 150 -37.13 11.88 4.61
CA SER A 150 -38.11 12.59 5.46
C SER A 150 -37.93 12.41 6.95
N GLU A 151 -37.38 11.29 7.40
CA GLU A 151 -37.34 10.92 8.81
C GLU A 151 -36.16 10.01 9.15
N ILE A 152 -35.85 9.98 10.44
CA ILE A 152 -34.89 9.08 11.05
C ILE A 152 -35.61 8.34 12.16
N ASN A 153 -35.54 7.01 12.12
CA ASN A 153 -36.24 6.13 13.04
C ASN A 153 -35.24 5.26 13.80
N ILE A 154 -35.51 5.01 15.08
CA ILE A 154 -34.76 4.10 15.93
C ILE A 154 -35.68 2.94 16.29
N TYR A 155 -35.25 1.74 15.92
CA TYR A 155 -35.94 0.50 16.25
C TYR A 155 -35.10 -0.30 17.26
N LYS A 156 -35.77 -0.89 18.24
CA LYS A 156 -35.18 -1.95 19.07
C LYS A 156 -35.35 -3.29 18.36
N ILE A 157 -34.25 -4.03 18.26
CA ILE A 157 -34.22 -5.40 17.74
C ILE A 157 -34.63 -6.36 18.86
N SER A 158 -35.73 -7.09 18.69
CA SER A 158 -36.21 -8.08 19.66
C SER A 158 -36.90 -9.25 18.97
N ASN A 159 -36.35 -10.46 19.09
CA ASN A 159 -36.93 -11.72 18.56
C ASN A 159 -37.41 -11.59 17.10
N ASP A 160 -36.50 -11.23 16.20
CA ASP A 160 -36.74 -10.99 14.76
C ASP A 160 -37.72 -9.86 14.43
N LYS A 161 -38.24 -9.13 15.42
CA LYS A 161 -39.10 -7.95 15.24
C LYS A 161 -38.34 -6.66 15.49
N LEU A 162 -38.82 -5.61 14.84
CA LEU A 162 -38.35 -4.24 15.03
C LEU A 162 -39.46 -3.44 15.71
N MET A 163 -39.19 -2.90 16.90
CA MET A 163 -40.11 -2.05 17.64
C MET A 163 -39.64 -0.61 17.58
N LEU A 164 -40.45 0.30 17.05
CA LEU A 164 -40.10 1.72 16.97
C LEU A 164 -39.99 2.31 18.39
N GLU A 165 -38.82 2.83 18.75
CA GLU A 165 -38.56 3.50 20.02
C GLU A 165 -38.57 5.02 19.89
N GLY A 166 -38.14 5.54 18.75
CA GLY A 166 -38.01 6.98 18.53
C GLY A 166 -38.05 7.31 17.04
N SER A 167 -38.59 8.47 16.73
CA SER A 167 -38.62 9.02 15.37
C SER A 167 -38.36 10.52 15.43
N ILE A 168 -37.74 11.05 14.38
CA ILE A 168 -37.52 12.48 14.20
C ILE A 168 -37.70 12.83 12.72
N SER A 169 -38.52 13.85 12.45
CA SER A 169 -38.87 14.31 11.09
C SER A 169 -38.53 15.77 10.83
N GLN A 170 -37.99 16.49 11.84
CA GLN A 170 -37.50 17.86 11.68
C GLN A 170 -36.28 17.95 10.76
N ILE A 171 -35.52 16.86 10.62
CA ILE A 171 -34.30 16.79 9.80
C ILE A 171 -34.65 16.02 8.53
N LYS A 172 -34.46 16.66 7.38
CA LYS A 172 -34.82 16.14 6.06
C LYS A 172 -33.59 16.02 5.17
N ASN A 173 -33.71 15.22 4.10
CA ASN A 173 -32.67 15.00 3.09
C ASN A 173 -31.39 14.44 3.70
N THR A 174 -31.56 13.47 4.61
CA THR A 174 -30.45 12.71 5.19
C THR A 174 -29.84 11.84 4.10
N ARG A 175 -28.52 11.95 3.93
CA ARG A 175 -27.75 11.21 2.93
C ARG A 175 -26.98 10.06 3.55
N GLU A 176 -26.42 10.29 4.73
CA GLU A 176 -25.65 9.30 5.46
C GLU A 176 -25.87 9.45 6.96
N ILE A 177 -25.69 8.32 7.66
CA ILE A 177 -25.71 8.27 9.11
C ILE A 177 -24.54 7.45 9.61
N ASP A 178 -24.02 7.83 10.76
CA ASP A 178 -23.21 6.97 11.60
C ASP A 178 -23.58 7.22 13.06
N ALA A 179 -23.37 6.25 13.93
CA ALA A 179 -23.79 6.35 15.31
C ALA A 179 -22.93 5.52 16.23
N GLU A 180 -22.75 6.03 17.45
CA GLU A 180 -22.01 5.36 18.51
C GLU A 180 -22.64 5.59 19.87
N LYS A 181 -22.43 4.65 20.79
CA LYS A 181 -22.96 4.73 22.15
C LYS A 181 -21.90 5.24 23.11
N ILE A 182 -22.06 6.47 23.58
CA ILE A 182 -21.10 7.16 24.43
C ILE A 182 -21.77 7.50 25.76
N ASN A 183 -21.19 7.04 26.87
CA ASN A 183 -21.69 7.30 28.24
C ASN A 183 -23.20 7.01 28.40
N LYS A 184 -23.66 5.86 27.90
CA LYS A 184 -25.07 5.39 27.91
C LYS A 184 -26.06 6.21 27.06
N ARG A 185 -25.58 7.21 26.30
CA ARG A 185 -26.38 7.95 25.33
C ARG A 185 -25.98 7.56 23.92
N LEU A 186 -26.95 7.54 23.01
CA LEU A 186 -26.69 7.30 21.61
C LEU A 186 -26.36 8.63 20.94
N TYR A 187 -25.20 8.73 20.31
CA TYR A 187 -24.80 9.86 19.49
C TYR A 187 -24.96 9.47 18.03
N ILE A 188 -25.63 10.32 17.25
CA ILE A 188 -25.95 10.05 15.86
C ILE A 188 -25.40 11.20 15.02
N ALA A 189 -24.38 10.91 14.23
CA ALA A 189 -23.84 11.81 13.24
C ALA A 189 -24.65 11.69 11.95
N LEU A 190 -25.10 12.82 11.41
CA LEU A 190 -25.89 12.85 10.18
C LEU A 190 -25.26 13.79 9.18
N LEU A 191 -25.21 13.34 7.93
CA LEU A 191 -24.95 14.20 6.79
C LEU A 191 -26.27 14.46 6.07
N THR A 192 -26.64 15.73 5.95
CA THR A 192 -27.85 16.15 5.24
C THR A 192 -27.51 17.15 4.15
N GLY A 193 -28.33 17.24 3.10
CA GLY A 193 -28.21 18.35 2.18
C GLY A 193 -29.08 18.23 0.94
N ILE A 194 -29.30 19.37 0.29
CA ILE A 194 -29.91 19.49 -1.03
C ILE A 194 -29.00 20.38 -1.87
N ASN A 195 -28.87 20.10 -3.16
CA ASN A 195 -28.10 20.94 -4.10
C ASN A 195 -26.65 21.16 -3.64
N TYR A 196 -26.29 22.40 -3.32
CA TYR A 196 -24.93 22.82 -2.94
C TYR A 196 -24.73 23.04 -1.45
N ASP A 197 -25.77 22.89 -0.63
CA ASP A 197 -25.67 23.06 0.82
C ASP A 197 -25.62 21.69 1.50
N ARG A 198 -24.65 21.53 2.39
CA ARG A 198 -24.46 20.36 3.24
C ARG A 198 -24.41 20.79 4.70
N SER A 199 -24.95 19.95 5.56
CA SER A 199 -24.94 20.15 6.99
C SER A 199 -24.61 18.86 7.71
N ILE A 200 -23.71 18.94 8.68
CA ILE A 200 -23.38 17.86 9.60
C ILE A 200 -24.12 18.14 10.91
N TYR A 201 -24.89 17.14 11.37
CA TYR A 201 -25.54 17.14 12.66
C TYR A 201 -24.86 16.14 13.59
N LEU A 202 -24.89 16.41 14.88
CA LEU A 202 -24.51 15.48 15.93
C LEU A 202 -25.62 15.44 16.96
N LEU A 203 -26.57 14.53 16.74
CA LEU A 203 -27.74 14.37 17.60
C LEU A 203 -27.40 13.49 18.80
N THR A 204 -28.19 13.65 19.86
CA THR A 204 -28.16 12.73 21.01
C THR A 204 -29.54 12.17 21.27
N TYR A 205 -29.61 10.88 21.59
CA TYR A 205 -30.83 10.21 22.01
C TYR A 205 -30.59 9.47 23.34
N ASP A 206 -31.41 9.78 24.35
CA ASP A 206 -31.31 9.18 25.69
C ASP A 206 -32.33 8.05 25.94
N GLY A 207 -33.12 7.69 24.92
CA GLY A 207 -34.21 6.71 25.02
C GLY A 207 -35.59 7.34 25.20
N ARG A 208 -35.68 8.65 25.41
CA ARG A 208 -36.96 9.37 25.54
C ARG A 208 -37.02 10.63 24.67
N GLN A 209 -35.91 11.37 24.60
CA GLN A 209 -35.87 12.67 23.94
C GLN A 209 -34.66 12.78 23.02
N TRP A 210 -34.87 13.54 21.93
CA TRP A 210 -33.82 13.95 21.02
C TRP A 210 -33.21 15.27 21.50
N GLY A 211 -31.89 15.36 21.42
CA GLY A 211 -31.11 16.56 21.69
C GLY A 211 -30.29 17.01 20.49
N ASN A 212 -29.77 18.24 20.55
CA ASN A 212 -28.84 18.83 19.57
C ASN A 212 -29.38 18.88 18.13
N LEU A 213 -30.62 19.34 17.96
CA LEU A 213 -31.30 19.43 16.65
C LEU A 213 -30.78 20.54 15.73
N LYS A 214 -29.66 21.17 16.05
CA LYS A 214 -29.02 22.20 15.22
C LYS A 214 -27.78 21.61 14.56
N PRO A 215 -27.47 22.00 13.32
CA PRO A 215 -26.25 21.53 12.66
C PRO A 215 -25.03 22.02 13.45
N VAL A 216 -24.07 21.12 13.63
CA VAL A 216 -22.79 21.45 14.28
C VAL A 216 -21.83 22.11 13.28
N TYR A 217 -22.01 21.82 11.99
CA TYR A 217 -21.21 22.40 10.93
C TYR A 217 -22.00 22.47 9.61
N ASN A 218 -21.85 23.57 8.88
CA ASN A 218 -22.44 23.79 7.56
C ASN A 218 -21.32 23.92 6.53
N ILE A 219 -21.51 23.30 5.37
CA ILE A 219 -20.52 23.22 4.30
C ILE A 219 -21.23 23.59 3.00
N SER A 220 -20.72 24.61 2.32
CA SER A 220 -21.10 24.87 0.94
C SER A 220 -20.19 24.07 0.02
N VAL A 221 -20.79 23.23 -0.83
CA VAL A 221 -20.10 22.46 -1.87
C VAL A 221 -20.34 23.09 -3.23
N SER A 222 -19.62 22.63 -4.26
CA SER A 222 -19.75 23.13 -5.63
C SER A 222 -20.37 22.06 -6.54
N SER A 223 -20.56 22.37 -7.82
CA SER A 223 -20.95 21.36 -8.83
C SER A 223 -19.88 20.28 -9.07
N PHE A 224 -18.64 20.51 -8.58
CA PHE A 224 -17.51 19.60 -8.76
C PHE A 224 -16.96 19.05 -7.45
N SER A 225 -17.64 19.30 -6.34
CA SER A 225 -17.25 18.79 -5.04
C SER A 225 -18.45 18.31 -4.24
N ASP A 226 -18.23 17.32 -3.39
CA ASP A 226 -19.23 16.82 -2.45
C ASP A 226 -18.55 16.41 -1.14
N ILE A 227 -19.35 16.04 -0.15
CA ILE A 227 -18.85 15.41 1.07
C ILE A 227 -19.58 14.09 1.30
N ASP A 228 -18.87 13.13 1.86
CA ASP A 228 -19.36 11.78 2.10
C ASP A 228 -18.57 11.06 3.19
N ASN A 229 -18.91 9.79 3.41
CA ASN A 229 -18.27 8.88 4.35
C ASN A 229 -18.17 9.45 5.79
N LEU A 230 -19.27 10.02 6.30
CA LEU A 230 -19.33 10.55 7.66
C LEU A 230 -19.18 9.41 8.69
N ARG A 231 -18.23 9.55 9.62
CA ARG A 231 -18.02 8.61 10.72
C ARG A 231 -17.88 9.32 12.06
N ILE A 232 -18.43 8.72 13.12
CA ILE A 232 -18.27 9.19 14.49
C ILE A 232 -17.32 8.27 15.25
N ALA A 233 -16.51 8.85 16.14
CA ALA A 233 -15.62 8.09 17.01
C ALA A 233 -15.48 8.72 18.40
N TYR A 234 -15.07 7.94 19.40
CA TYR A 234 -14.86 8.42 20.77
C TYR A 234 -13.60 7.86 21.44
N ASP A 235 -12.78 8.75 22.04
CA ASP A 235 -11.60 8.37 22.84
C ASP A 235 -11.56 9.01 24.24
N GLY A 236 -12.65 9.70 24.61
CA GLY A 236 -12.65 10.71 25.67
C GLY A 236 -13.16 12.07 25.15
N GLY A 237 -12.91 12.35 23.87
CA GLY A 237 -13.62 13.37 23.08
C GLY A 237 -14.30 12.76 21.86
N ILE A 238 -15.21 13.50 21.24
CA ILE A 238 -15.98 13.06 20.06
C ILE A 238 -15.27 13.52 18.79
N TYR A 239 -15.04 12.58 17.87
CA TYR A 239 -14.59 12.85 16.51
C TYR A 239 -15.77 12.76 15.54
N LEU A 240 -15.79 13.66 14.56
CA LEU A 240 -16.59 13.54 13.34
C LEU A 240 -15.64 13.57 12.16
N PHE A 241 -15.39 12.41 11.55
CA PHE A 241 -14.58 12.27 10.35
C PHE A 241 -15.47 12.32 9.11
N TYR A 242 -15.01 12.95 8.04
CA TYR A 242 -15.72 12.97 6.76
C TYR A 242 -14.74 13.25 5.62
N ASN A 243 -15.10 12.83 4.42
CA ASN A 243 -14.33 13.12 3.22
C ASN A 243 -14.88 14.35 2.51
N THR A 244 -13.99 15.16 1.95
CA THR A 244 -14.34 16.12 0.90
C THR A 244 -13.83 15.59 -0.42
N ILE A 245 -14.73 15.30 -1.34
CA ILE A 245 -14.42 14.80 -2.67
C ILE A 245 -14.51 15.94 -3.66
N SER A 246 -13.53 16.03 -4.55
CA SER A 246 -13.57 16.87 -5.73
C SER A 246 -13.11 16.08 -6.95
N LYS A 247 -13.27 16.65 -8.15
CA LYS A 247 -12.86 15.99 -9.41
C LYS A 247 -11.42 15.44 -9.40
N ASN A 248 -10.51 16.11 -8.68
CA ASN A 248 -9.07 15.80 -8.72
C ASN A 248 -8.46 15.50 -7.35
N ASP A 249 -9.23 15.61 -6.26
CA ASP A 249 -8.68 15.55 -4.90
C ASP A 249 -9.72 14.99 -3.94
N SER A 250 -9.28 14.12 -3.04
CA SER A 250 -10.05 13.58 -1.93
C SER A 250 -9.28 13.84 -0.64
N ALA A 251 -9.93 14.49 0.31
CA ALA A 251 -9.29 14.87 1.57
C ALA A 251 -10.16 14.47 2.77
N LEU A 252 -9.57 13.68 3.65
CA LEU A 252 -10.10 13.33 4.95
C LEU A 252 -9.99 14.54 5.89
N LYS A 253 -11.13 14.91 6.48
CA LYS A 253 -11.25 15.96 7.48
C LYS A 253 -11.87 15.41 8.76
N TYR A 254 -11.62 16.10 9.87
CA TYR A 254 -12.27 15.79 11.13
C TYR A 254 -12.58 17.01 11.97
N ILE A 255 -13.61 16.90 12.79
CA ILE A 255 -13.92 17.82 13.89
C ILE A 255 -13.73 17.06 15.19
N TYR A 256 -13.09 17.68 16.19
CA TYR A 256 -12.87 17.08 17.50
C TYR A 256 -13.46 17.94 18.61
N TYR A 257 -14.29 17.34 19.45
CA TYR A 257 -14.90 17.95 20.63
C TYR A 257 -14.31 17.33 21.89
N ASN A 258 -13.55 18.12 22.65
CA ASN A 258 -12.88 17.67 23.88
C ASN A 258 -13.80 17.71 25.11
N ASP A 259 -14.97 18.34 25.00
CA ASP A 259 -15.95 18.53 26.06
C ASP A 259 -17.38 18.27 25.58
N SER A 260 -18.31 18.09 26.53
CA SER A 260 -19.73 17.85 26.23
C SER A 260 -20.45 19.07 25.64
N LYS A 261 -19.80 20.25 25.69
CA LYS A 261 -20.30 21.48 25.06
C LYS A 261 -19.79 21.48 23.62
N MET A 262 -20.68 21.14 22.69
CA MET A 262 -20.41 21.21 21.24
C MET A 262 -20.27 22.66 20.77
N ILE A 263 -19.17 23.32 21.15
CA ILE A 263 -18.81 24.67 20.70
C ILE A 263 -18.43 24.59 19.22
N LYS A 264 -18.63 25.67 18.44
CA LYS A 264 -18.19 25.71 17.03
C LYS A 264 -16.68 25.49 16.94
N VAL A 265 -16.28 24.29 16.54
CA VAL A 265 -14.90 23.91 16.24
C VAL A 265 -14.73 23.85 14.72
N GLN A 266 -13.67 24.46 14.21
CA GLN A 266 -13.35 24.40 12.78
C GLN A 266 -12.83 23.00 12.42
N PRO A 267 -13.21 22.43 11.27
CA PRO A 267 -12.67 21.16 10.81
C PRO A 267 -11.18 21.28 10.52
N LYS A 268 -10.46 20.18 10.73
CA LYS A 268 -9.04 20.04 10.49
C LYS A 268 -8.82 19.06 9.34
N ASN A 269 -7.87 19.39 8.46
CA ASN A 269 -7.37 18.43 7.48
C ASN A 269 -6.52 17.36 8.19
N VAL A 270 -6.64 16.12 7.76
CA VAL A 270 -5.79 15.04 8.25
C VAL A 270 -4.46 15.06 7.50
N VAL A 271 -3.36 15.11 8.26
CA VAL A 271 -2.00 14.97 7.73
C VAL A 271 -1.39 13.76 8.42
N ILE A 272 -1.07 12.73 7.63
CA ILE A 272 -0.58 11.45 8.15
C ILE A 272 0.92 11.32 7.85
N ASN A 273 1.73 11.15 8.89
CA ASN A 273 3.14 10.80 8.76
C ASN A 273 3.33 9.31 9.07
N VAL A 274 3.64 8.54 8.04
CA VAL A 274 3.80 7.09 8.12
C VAL A 274 5.22 6.74 8.59
N ASP A 275 5.30 5.94 9.65
CA ASP A 275 6.56 5.51 10.25
C ASP A 275 7.49 4.86 9.22
N GLY A 276 8.72 5.39 9.12
CA GLY A 276 9.75 4.91 8.20
C GLY A 276 9.54 5.22 6.72
N ILE A 277 8.53 6.01 6.34
CA ILE A 277 8.25 6.37 4.94
C ILE A 277 8.23 7.89 4.75
N GLY A 278 7.32 8.60 5.41
CA GLY A 278 7.13 10.04 5.21
C GLY A 278 5.67 10.47 5.30
N THR A 279 5.38 11.68 4.81
CA THR A 279 4.02 12.23 4.77
C THR A 279 3.22 11.58 3.64
N ALA A 280 1.99 11.20 3.93
CA ALA A 280 1.05 10.70 2.94
C ALA A 280 0.21 11.85 2.36
N ASP A 281 -0.08 11.74 1.06
CA ASP A 281 -0.90 12.69 0.30
C ASP A 281 -2.26 12.07 -0.03
N ASP A 282 -3.20 12.88 -0.54
CA ASP A 282 -4.47 12.41 -1.11
C ASP A 282 -5.22 11.42 -0.18
N VAL A 283 -5.24 11.72 1.13
CA VAL A 283 -5.86 10.86 2.15
C VAL A 283 -7.37 10.87 1.93
N GLY A 284 -7.91 9.77 1.39
CA GLY A 284 -9.29 9.65 0.95
C GLY A 284 -10.09 8.60 1.74
N ASP A 285 -10.59 7.58 1.04
CA ASP A 285 -11.46 6.54 1.59
C ASP A 285 -10.97 6.01 2.94
N PHE A 286 -11.88 5.89 3.91
CA PHE A 286 -11.48 5.48 5.25
C PHE A 286 -12.58 4.73 5.99
N ASP A 287 -12.17 4.05 7.04
CA ASP A 287 -13.05 3.44 8.02
C ASP A 287 -12.48 3.63 9.43
N ILE A 288 -13.36 3.65 10.42
CA ILE A 288 -13.00 3.92 11.81
C ILE A 288 -13.31 2.70 12.67
N LEU A 289 -12.42 2.44 13.63
CA LEU A 289 -12.55 1.42 14.64
C LEU A 289 -12.30 2.02 16.02
N GLU A 290 -13.23 1.80 16.95
CA GLU A 290 -13.03 2.10 18.36
C GLU A 290 -12.49 0.88 19.12
N SER A 291 -11.50 1.09 19.98
CA SER A 291 -11.06 0.05 20.91
C SER A 291 -10.59 0.66 22.23
N GLY A 292 -11.42 0.50 23.26
CA GLY A 292 -11.18 1.06 24.59
C GLY A 292 -11.18 2.58 24.57
N THR A 293 -10.05 3.20 24.92
CA THR A 293 -9.88 4.67 24.93
C THR A 293 -9.08 5.17 23.72
N ASN A 294 -9.01 4.41 22.64
CA ASN A 294 -8.29 4.81 21.43
C ASN A 294 -9.22 4.68 20.23
N VAL A 295 -9.05 5.61 19.29
CA VAL A 295 -9.68 5.58 17.98
C VAL A 295 -8.63 5.13 16.98
N TYR A 296 -8.99 4.24 16.07
CA TYR A 296 -8.14 3.80 14.99
C TYR A 296 -8.81 4.13 13.67
N ALA A 297 -8.05 4.67 12.73
CA ALA A 297 -8.50 4.93 11.37
C ALA A 297 -7.69 4.08 10.40
N VAL A 298 -8.36 3.47 9.43
CA VAL A 298 -7.72 2.92 8.23
C VAL A 298 -8.08 3.84 7.07
N SER A 299 -7.07 4.40 6.41
CA SER A 299 -7.28 5.40 5.35
C SER A 299 -6.46 5.05 4.13
N SER A 300 -7.08 5.11 2.96
CA SER A 300 -6.42 5.07 1.66
C SER A 300 -5.70 6.39 1.41
N ALA A 301 -4.42 6.35 1.04
CA ALA A 301 -3.62 7.54 0.80
C ALA A 301 -2.49 7.28 -0.20
N GLY A 302 -2.10 8.32 -0.93
CA GLY A 302 -0.93 8.32 -1.80
C GLY A 302 0.37 8.28 -0.99
N ILE A 303 1.22 7.31 -1.29
CA ILE A 303 2.53 7.14 -0.66
C ILE A 303 3.58 6.87 -1.74
N GLU A 304 4.75 7.47 -1.58
CA GLU A 304 5.92 7.10 -2.38
C GLU A 304 6.64 5.92 -1.74
N LEU A 305 6.51 4.75 -2.37
CA LEU A 305 7.23 3.56 -1.94
C LEU A 305 8.58 3.48 -2.63
N THR A 306 9.65 3.50 -1.84
CA THR A 306 11.00 3.19 -2.32
C THR A 306 11.24 1.68 -2.23
N ASN A 307 11.50 1.04 -3.36
CA ASN A 307 12.01 -0.34 -3.43
C ASN A 307 13.48 -0.31 -3.85
N PHE A 308 14.22 -1.38 -3.50
CA PHE A 308 15.63 -1.47 -3.89
C PHE A 308 15.78 -1.51 -5.41
N GLY A 309 16.51 -0.56 -5.97
CA GLY A 309 16.76 -0.51 -7.41
C GLY A 309 15.54 -0.11 -8.25
N THR A 310 14.63 0.67 -7.68
CA THR A 310 13.57 1.31 -8.48
C THR A 310 13.49 2.78 -8.13
N THR A 311 13.07 3.59 -9.09
CA THR A 311 12.56 4.92 -8.78
C THR A 311 11.39 4.78 -7.79
N PRO A 312 11.20 5.75 -6.87
CA PRO A 312 10.02 5.77 -6.02
C PRO A 312 8.76 5.66 -6.89
N ILE A 313 7.84 4.77 -6.51
CA ILE A 313 6.56 4.61 -7.18
C ILE A 313 5.52 5.22 -6.26
N LYS A 314 4.76 6.21 -6.76
CA LYS A 314 3.58 6.71 -6.07
C LYS A 314 2.47 5.66 -6.23
N SER A 315 2.03 5.09 -5.12
CA SER A 315 0.94 4.12 -5.04
C SER A 315 -0.08 4.59 -4.02
N THR A 316 -1.31 4.10 -4.13
CA THR A 316 -2.34 4.36 -3.13
C THR A 316 -2.42 3.16 -2.20
N GLU A 317 -2.07 3.37 -0.93
CA GLU A 317 -1.97 2.32 0.08
C GLU A 317 -2.88 2.63 1.26
N ILE A 318 -3.16 1.61 2.07
CA ILE A 318 -3.93 1.77 3.31
C ILE A 318 -2.99 1.98 4.48
N ILE A 319 -3.24 3.06 5.22
CA ILE A 319 -2.53 3.45 6.42
C ILE A 319 -3.42 3.18 7.63
N TYR A 320 -2.88 2.47 8.62
CA TYR A 320 -3.47 2.30 9.94
C TYR A 320 -2.92 3.38 10.89
N SER A 321 -3.80 4.25 11.36
CA SER A 321 -3.46 5.36 12.24
C SER A 321 -4.15 5.23 13.59
N LYS A 322 -3.38 5.40 14.67
CA LYS A 322 -3.88 5.47 16.05
C LYS A 322 -4.10 6.93 16.44
N TRP A 323 -5.27 7.22 16.96
CA TRP A 323 -5.71 8.55 17.35
C TRP A 323 -5.96 8.62 18.86
N LYS A 324 -5.57 9.75 19.44
CA LYS A 324 -5.81 10.07 20.84
C LYS A 324 -5.84 11.58 21.07
N ASN A 325 -6.79 12.05 21.87
CA ASN A 325 -6.95 13.44 22.29
C ASN A 325 -6.96 14.45 21.13
N GLY A 326 -7.67 14.13 20.05
CA GLY A 326 -7.82 14.97 18.87
C GLY A 326 -6.61 15.00 17.94
N LYS A 327 -5.67 14.05 18.06
CA LYS A 327 -4.43 13.99 17.27
C LYS A 327 -4.06 12.56 16.88
N ILE A 328 -3.28 12.43 15.80
CA ILE A 328 -2.64 11.17 15.42
C ILE A 328 -1.43 10.94 16.35
N GLU A 329 -1.41 9.80 17.02
CA GLU A 329 -0.30 9.36 17.89
C GLU A 329 0.76 8.60 17.08
N SER A 330 0.32 7.73 16.17
CA SER A 330 1.21 6.92 15.33
C SER A 330 0.48 6.42 14.09
N SER A 331 1.20 6.30 12.98
CA SER A 331 0.65 5.75 11.73
C SER A 331 1.60 4.77 11.09
N LYS A 332 1.04 3.65 10.63
CA LYS A 332 1.78 2.52 10.06
C LYS A 332 1.11 2.05 8.79
N LEU A 333 1.92 1.56 7.88
CA LEU A 333 1.44 0.98 6.64
C LEU A 333 0.74 -0.36 6.90
N ALA A 334 -0.49 -0.51 6.41
CA ALA A 334 -1.29 -1.73 6.51
C ALA A 334 -1.22 -2.57 5.22
N THR A 335 -0.96 -1.94 4.07
CA THR A 335 -0.81 -2.61 2.77
C THR A 335 0.45 -2.13 2.03
N ARG A 336 1.01 -2.97 1.16
CA ARG A 336 2.13 -2.60 0.29
C ARG A 336 1.91 -3.25 -1.07
N THR A 337 0.87 -2.82 -1.74
CA THR A 337 0.39 -3.39 -3.00
C THR A 337 1.20 -2.85 -4.19
N GLY A 338 1.65 -1.60 -4.10
CA GLY A 338 2.27 -0.86 -5.21
C GLY A 338 1.28 -0.46 -6.30
N THR A 339 -0.02 -0.61 -6.04
CA THR A 339 -1.15 -0.35 -6.96
C THR A 339 -2.08 0.68 -6.32
N TRP A 340 -3.39 0.60 -6.62
CA TRP A 340 -4.42 1.39 -5.97
C TRP A 340 -5.22 0.52 -5.00
N ALA A 341 -5.15 0.82 -3.70
CA ALA A 341 -5.95 0.20 -2.65
C ALA A 341 -6.96 1.19 -2.07
N GLY A 342 -8.25 0.91 -2.23
CA GLY A 342 -9.35 1.80 -1.83
C GLY A 342 -10.44 1.12 -1.01
N MET A 343 -11.39 1.93 -0.54
CA MET A 343 -12.57 1.49 0.23
C MET A 343 -12.24 0.52 1.40
N PRO A 344 -11.31 0.87 2.31
CA PRO A 344 -10.94 -0.02 3.41
C PRO A 344 -12.12 -0.25 4.36
N LYS A 345 -12.18 -1.44 4.95
CA LYS A 345 -13.05 -1.77 6.08
C LYS A 345 -12.28 -2.54 7.13
N ILE A 346 -12.48 -2.17 8.40
CA ILE A 346 -11.76 -2.78 9.52
C ILE A 346 -12.72 -3.42 10.53
N CYS A 347 -12.34 -4.60 11.01
CA CYS A 347 -13.04 -5.32 12.08
C CYS A 347 -12.04 -5.70 13.16
N SER A 348 -12.35 -5.36 14.42
CA SER A 348 -11.53 -5.77 15.56
C SER A 348 -12.08 -7.02 16.22
N THR A 349 -11.16 -7.83 16.71
CA THR A 349 -11.44 -9.06 17.44
C THR A 349 -10.50 -9.14 18.64
N LYS A 350 -10.82 -10.03 19.58
CA LYS A 350 -9.90 -10.34 20.69
C LYS A 350 -8.52 -10.86 20.26
N TYR A 351 -8.38 -11.35 19.02
CA TYR A 351 -7.14 -11.94 18.51
C TYR A 351 -6.31 -10.98 17.65
N GLY A 352 -6.91 -9.88 17.21
CA GLY A 352 -6.30 -8.92 16.29
C GLY A 352 -7.33 -8.25 15.38
N ASN A 353 -6.83 -7.37 14.53
CA ASN A 353 -7.64 -6.63 13.57
C ASN A 353 -7.60 -7.32 12.21
N PHE A 354 -8.70 -7.21 11.48
CA PHE A 354 -8.87 -7.69 10.12
C PHE A 354 -9.24 -6.50 9.25
N LEU A 355 -8.58 -6.39 8.10
CA LEU A 355 -8.75 -5.32 7.15
C LEU A 355 -9.12 -5.93 5.81
N THR A 356 -10.12 -5.37 5.14
CA THR A 356 -10.43 -5.67 3.74
C THR A 356 -10.44 -4.40 2.92
N TRP A 357 -10.11 -4.52 1.64
CA TRP A 357 -10.13 -3.42 0.68
C TRP A 357 -10.34 -3.95 -0.72
N ILE A 358 -10.43 -3.05 -1.68
CA ILE A 358 -10.51 -3.40 -3.09
C ILE A 358 -9.36 -2.80 -3.90
N GLU A 359 -8.98 -3.51 -4.95
CA GLU A 359 -8.04 -3.06 -5.96
C GLU A 359 -8.67 -3.19 -7.35
N SER A 360 -8.28 -2.32 -8.29
CA SER A 360 -8.80 -2.38 -9.66
C SER A 360 -8.16 -3.55 -10.43
N ASP A 361 -9.00 -4.44 -10.98
CA ASP A 361 -8.58 -5.55 -11.87
C ASP A 361 -8.86 -5.24 -13.35
N GLY A 362 -9.21 -3.97 -13.66
CA GLY A 362 -9.61 -3.53 -15.00
C GLY A 362 -11.09 -3.78 -15.35
N PHE A 363 -11.58 -3.13 -16.40
CA PHE A 363 -12.95 -3.31 -16.96
C PHE A 363 -14.11 -3.19 -15.94
N GLY A 364 -13.96 -2.32 -14.93
CA GLY A 364 -14.99 -2.14 -13.90
C GLY A 364 -15.08 -3.29 -12.89
N LYS A 365 -14.12 -4.21 -12.86
CA LYS A 365 -14.00 -5.25 -11.85
C LYS A 365 -13.01 -4.87 -10.77
N TYR A 366 -13.33 -5.28 -9.55
CA TYR A 366 -12.56 -4.99 -8.36
C TYR A 366 -12.26 -6.27 -7.60
N ASP A 367 -10.97 -6.53 -7.38
CA ASP A 367 -10.54 -7.63 -6.55
C ASP A 367 -10.63 -7.25 -5.08
N VAL A 368 -11.13 -8.16 -4.26
CA VAL A 368 -11.27 -7.96 -2.82
C VAL A 368 -10.12 -8.65 -2.12
N TYR A 369 -9.39 -7.89 -1.31
CA TYR A 369 -8.24 -8.35 -0.55
C TYR A 369 -8.51 -8.30 0.94
N ALA A 370 -7.76 -9.11 1.69
CA ALA A 370 -7.76 -9.11 3.15
C ALA A 370 -6.33 -9.13 3.73
N SER A 371 -6.18 -8.55 4.91
CA SER A 371 -4.98 -8.63 5.74
C SER A 371 -5.35 -8.63 7.22
N SER A 372 -4.44 -9.06 8.09
CA SER A 372 -4.68 -9.08 9.53
C SER A 372 -3.41 -8.85 10.35
N THR A 373 -3.59 -8.38 11.57
CA THR A 373 -2.52 -8.29 12.57
C THR A 373 -2.29 -9.58 13.36
N THR A 374 -3.13 -10.60 13.15
CA THR A 374 -3.06 -11.89 13.87
C THR A 374 -1.77 -12.65 13.58
N TYR A 375 -1.32 -13.44 14.55
CA TYR A 375 -0.13 -14.28 14.40
C TYR A 375 -0.26 -15.29 13.26
N VAL A 376 -1.44 -15.90 13.10
CA VAL A 376 -1.74 -16.88 12.03
C VAL A 376 -1.53 -16.26 10.65
N TYR A 377 -2.08 -15.06 10.42
CA TYR A 377 -1.90 -14.34 9.16
C TYR A 377 -0.44 -14.02 8.87
N LYS A 378 0.27 -13.44 9.84
CA LYS A 378 1.69 -13.09 9.68
C LYS A 378 2.54 -14.33 9.39
N ASN A 379 2.32 -15.43 10.12
CA ASN A 379 3.09 -16.65 9.95
C ASN A 379 2.91 -17.29 8.57
N VAL A 380 1.73 -17.15 7.97
CA VAL A 380 1.42 -17.76 6.68
C VAL A 380 1.83 -16.82 5.54
N LEU A 381 1.41 -15.55 5.60
CA LEU A 381 1.51 -14.62 4.47
C LEU A 381 2.82 -13.85 4.41
N ASN A 382 3.54 -13.67 5.53
CA ASN A 382 4.85 -12.97 5.53
C ASN A 382 6.01 -13.88 5.09
N ARG A 383 5.71 -15.06 4.53
CA ARG A 383 6.71 -15.94 3.93
C ARG A 383 7.01 -15.48 2.51
N VAL A 384 8.18 -15.88 2.01
CA VAL A 384 8.53 -15.74 0.60
C VAL A 384 7.59 -16.61 -0.22
N ARG A 385 6.75 -15.98 -1.05
CA ARG A 385 5.80 -16.64 -1.95
C ARG A 385 6.53 -17.06 -3.24
N PRO A 386 6.07 -18.10 -3.95
CA PRO A 386 6.62 -18.46 -5.27
C PRO A 386 6.60 -17.29 -6.26
N ILE A 387 5.54 -16.48 -6.22
CA ILE A 387 5.40 -15.30 -7.06
C ILE A 387 6.48 -14.25 -6.77
N ASP A 388 6.90 -14.08 -5.50
CA ASP A 388 7.98 -13.15 -5.14
C ASP A 388 9.31 -13.59 -5.78
N LYS A 389 9.58 -14.90 -5.80
CA LYS A 389 10.78 -15.47 -6.44
C LYS A 389 10.75 -15.23 -7.95
N GLN A 390 9.59 -15.41 -8.58
CA GLN A 390 9.41 -15.16 -10.00
C GLN A 390 9.64 -13.68 -10.35
N TYR A 391 9.06 -12.75 -9.59
CA TYR A 391 9.28 -11.32 -9.78
C TYR A 391 10.73 -10.91 -9.51
N ALA A 392 11.35 -11.44 -8.46
CA ALA A 392 12.77 -11.19 -8.16
C ALA A 392 13.68 -11.68 -9.29
N LEU A 393 13.43 -12.88 -9.83
CA LEU A 393 14.20 -13.44 -10.94
C LEU A 393 13.99 -12.66 -12.24
N SER A 394 12.73 -12.35 -12.57
CA SER A 394 12.39 -11.56 -13.77
C SER A 394 13.07 -10.18 -13.73
N THR A 395 12.95 -9.49 -12.59
CA THR A 395 13.60 -8.19 -12.37
C THR A 395 15.11 -8.30 -12.46
N LEU A 396 15.72 -9.34 -11.88
CA LEU A 396 17.16 -9.58 -11.97
C LEU A 396 17.60 -9.73 -13.43
N ILE A 397 16.91 -10.55 -14.23
CA ILE A 397 17.25 -10.77 -15.64
C ILE A 397 17.11 -9.45 -16.42
N GLN A 398 15.97 -8.77 -16.28
CA GLN A 398 15.69 -7.52 -16.98
C GLN A 398 16.72 -6.44 -16.64
N ARG A 399 16.96 -6.19 -15.34
CA ARG A 399 17.90 -5.17 -14.87
C ARG A 399 19.35 -5.51 -15.23
N SER A 400 19.75 -6.78 -15.10
CA SER A 400 21.09 -7.22 -15.49
C SER A 400 21.31 -7.05 -17.00
N ALA A 401 20.35 -7.44 -17.83
CA ALA A 401 20.42 -7.26 -19.28
C ALA A 401 20.51 -5.79 -19.67
N ALA A 402 19.66 -4.93 -19.11
CA ALA A 402 19.69 -3.49 -19.34
C ALA A 402 21.03 -2.86 -18.92
N SER A 403 21.53 -3.24 -17.75
CA SER A 403 22.80 -2.75 -17.23
C SER A 403 24.00 -3.18 -18.07
N LEU A 404 24.00 -4.43 -18.56
CA LEU A 404 25.08 -4.94 -19.40
C LEU A 404 25.05 -4.27 -20.77
N LEU A 405 23.87 -3.99 -21.35
CA LEU A 405 23.77 -3.34 -22.65
C LEU A 405 24.21 -1.86 -22.57
N ILE A 406 23.57 -1.08 -21.69
CA ILE A 406 23.83 0.37 -21.57
C ILE A 406 25.20 0.62 -20.94
N GLY A 407 25.51 -0.11 -19.87
CA GLY A 407 26.74 0.06 -19.13
C GLY A 407 27.99 -0.37 -19.91
N LEU A 408 27.90 -1.38 -20.79
CA LEU A 408 29.04 -1.80 -21.61
C LEU A 408 29.35 -0.74 -22.67
N ILE A 409 28.33 -0.11 -23.29
CA ILE A 409 28.52 1.03 -24.19
C ILE A 409 29.23 2.18 -23.45
N LEU A 410 28.79 2.51 -22.23
CA LEU A 410 29.39 3.58 -21.43
C LEU A 410 30.84 3.28 -21.04
N VAL A 411 31.13 2.08 -20.53
CA VAL A 411 32.49 1.69 -20.14
C VAL A 411 33.44 1.64 -21.35
N LEU A 412 32.96 1.18 -22.51
CA LEU A 412 33.73 1.24 -23.75
C LEU A 412 34.01 2.69 -24.17
N ALA A 413 33.01 3.58 -24.10
CA ALA A 413 33.21 4.99 -24.41
C ALA A 413 34.26 5.64 -23.47
N LEU A 414 34.22 5.32 -22.19
CA LEU A 414 35.17 5.83 -21.18
C LEU A 414 36.59 5.27 -21.34
N SER A 415 36.75 4.12 -21.98
CA SER A 415 38.06 3.54 -22.27
C SER A 415 38.67 4.04 -23.59
N LEU A 416 37.92 4.76 -24.44
CA LEU A 416 38.43 5.32 -25.69
C LEU A 416 39.69 6.18 -25.53
N PRO A 417 39.81 7.10 -24.55
CA PRO A 417 41.02 7.89 -24.37
C PRO A 417 42.26 7.01 -24.09
N ALA A 418 42.10 5.94 -23.33
CA ALA A 418 43.17 4.98 -23.09
C ALA A 418 43.50 4.19 -24.37
N TYR A 419 42.50 3.80 -25.16
CA TYR A 419 42.73 3.14 -26.46
C TYR A 419 43.44 4.06 -27.47
N VAL A 420 43.07 5.33 -27.56
CA VAL A 420 43.76 6.33 -28.39
C VAL A 420 45.22 6.46 -27.93
N LEU A 421 45.47 6.53 -26.63
CA LEU A 421 46.82 6.54 -26.07
C LEU A 421 47.62 5.29 -26.47
N PHE A 422 47.03 4.08 -26.39
CA PHE A 422 47.68 2.86 -26.86
C PHE A 422 48.01 2.90 -28.36
N VAL A 423 47.12 3.44 -29.19
CA VAL A 423 47.36 3.61 -30.63
C VAL A 423 48.51 4.61 -30.88
N ILE A 424 48.54 5.73 -30.17
CA ILE A 424 49.62 6.72 -30.27
C ILE A 424 50.97 6.09 -29.87
N ILE A 425 51.01 5.36 -28.75
CA ILE A 425 52.21 4.64 -28.29
C ILE A 425 52.66 3.60 -29.32
N MET A 426 51.73 2.89 -29.95
CA MET A 426 52.06 1.90 -30.99
C MET A 426 52.64 2.54 -32.27
N LEU A 427 52.13 3.71 -32.66
CA LEU A 427 52.45 4.39 -33.92
C LEU A 427 53.64 5.35 -33.85
N PHE A 428 53.80 6.08 -32.73
CA PHE A 428 54.68 7.27 -32.67
C PHE A 428 55.80 7.22 -31.63
N GLU A 429 55.81 6.26 -30.68
CA GLU A 429 56.82 6.26 -29.60
C GLU A 429 58.11 5.44 -29.87
N PRO A 430 59.25 5.83 -29.25
CA PRO A 430 60.55 5.20 -29.44
C PRO A 430 60.61 3.80 -28.78
N LYS A 431 61.48 2.92 -29.31
CA LYS A 431 61.69 1.50 -28.96
C LYS A 431 61.69 1.13 -27.44
N ARG A 432 61.89 2.08 -26.51
CA ARG A 432 61.87 1.88 -25.05
C ARG A 432 60.47 1.54 -24.50
N LEU A 433 59.42 2.26 -24.88
CA LEU A 433 58.05 1.99 -24.43
C LEU A 433 57.41 0.79 -25.16
N LYS A 434 57.92 0.48 -26.35
CA LYS A 434 57.64 -0.78 -27.06
C LYS A 434 58.18 -2.02 -26.32
N ASN A 435 59.29 -1.90 -25.60
CA ASN A 435 59.95 -3.01 -24.91
C ASN A 435 59.54 -3.17 -23.42
N ASP A 436 59.16 -2.09 -22.73
CA ASP A 436 58.61 -2.14 -21.36
C ASP A 436 57.08 -2.14 -21.38
N SER A 437 56.55 -3.27 -21.85
CA SER A 437 55.11 -3.48 -22.06
C SER A 437 54.26 -3.23 -20.80
N ILE A 438 54.80 -3.45 -19.61
CA ILE A 438 54.04 -3.31 -18.36
C ILE A 438 53.73 -1.84 -18.03
N PHE A 439 54.59 -0.89 -18.40
CA PHE A 439 54.42 0.52 -18.00
C PHE A 439 53.27 1.21 -18.76
N SER A 440 53.17 0.97 -20.07
CA SER A 440 52.07 1.51 -20.90
C SER A 440 50.70 0.96 -20.50
N PHE A 441 50.63 -0.30 -20.05
CA PHE A 441 49.40 -0.87 -19.47
C PHE A 441 48.93 -0.06 -18.24
N TYR A 442 49.82 0.23 -17.29
CA TYR A 442 49.45 0.98 -16.09
C TYR A 442 49.05 2.43 -16.40
N ILE A 443 49.72 3.09 -17.35
CA ILE A 443 49.30 4.44 -17.80
C ILE A 443 47.88 4.38 -18.35
N GLY A 444 47.60 3.44 -19.25
CA GLY A 444 46.25 3.25 -19.81
C GLY A 444 45.20 2.99 -18.72
N THR A 445 45.52 2.17 -17.71
CA THR A 445 44.62 1.94 -16.57
C THR A 445 44.41 3.20 -15.71
N ILE A 446 45.44 4.01 -15.48
CA ILE A 446 45.31 5.27 -14.74
C ILE A 446 44.39 6.24 -15.49
N VAL A 447 44.59 6.41 -16.81
CA VAL A 447 43.73 7.23 -17.66
C VAL A 447 42.29 6.73 -17.60
N TYR A 448 42.07 5.42 -17.71
CA TYR A 448 40.76 4.81 -17.58
C TYR A 448 40.11 5.08 -16.21
N MET A 449 40.85 4.94 -15.12
CA MET A 449 40.34 5.23 -13.77
C MET A 449 39.96 6.71 -13.61
N ILE A 450 40.75 7.64 -14.14
CA ILE A 450 40.44 9.08 -14.13
C ILE A 450 39.14 9.34 -14.88
N MET A 451 39.00 8.81 -16.10
CA MET A 451 37.76 8.95 -16.88
C MET A 451 36.56 8.37 -16.13
N LYS A 452 36.71 7.18 -15.53
CA LYS A 452 35.66 6.53 -14.75
C LYS A 452 35.24 7.37 -13.53
N TYR A 453 36.17 8.08 -12.88
CA TYR A 453 35.88 8.98 -11.76
C TYR A 453 34.97 10.14 -12.10
N PHE A 454 35.26 10.82 -13.20
CA PHE A 454 34.49 11.99 -13.56
C PHE A 454 33.11 11.64 -14.12
N PHE A 455 33.01 10.52 -14.84
CA PHE A 455 31.83 10.22 -15.64
C PHE A 455 30.96 9.07 -15.13
N TYR A 456 31.41 8.28 -14.15
CA TYR A 456 30.66 7.15 -13.58
C TYR A 456 30.42 7.33 -12.07
N PRO A 457 29.25 6.97 -11.51
CA PRO A 457 28.06 6.48 -12.21
C PRO A 457 27.39 7.58 -13.07
N PRO A 458 26.70 7.19 -14.15
CA PRO A 458 25.99 8.13 -15.01
C PRO A 458 24.90 8.87 -14.23
N HIS A 459 24.53 10.07 -14.69
CA HIS A 459 23.58 10.94 -13.99
C HIS A 459 22.25 10.27 -13.56
N PRO A 460 21.60 9.42 -14.38
CA PRO A 460 20.39 8.71 -13.98
C PRO A 460 20.59 7.82 -12.75
N VAL A 461 21.74 7.15 -12.66
CA VAL A 461 22.12 6.33 -11.51
C VAL A 461 22.43 7.23 -10.31
N LYS A 462 23.12 8.38 -10.49
CA LYS A 462 23.35 9.35 -9.40
C LYS A 462 22.05 9.86 -8.77
N MET A 463 21.00 10.10 -9.56
CA MET A 463 19.70 10.54 -9.07
C MET A 463 18.99 9.47 -8.22
N SER A 464 19.03 8.20 -8.63
CA SER A 464 18.42 7.12 -7.85
C SER A 464 19.21 6.76 -6.59
N LEU A 465 20.52 7.05 -6.56
CA LEU A 465 21.40 6.79 -5.42
C LEU A 465 21.17 7.73 -4.22
N ASN A 466 20.72 8.97 -4.45
CA ASN A 466 20.44 9.92 -3.35
C ASN A 466 19.29 9.48 -2.43
N ALA A 467 18.46 8.52 -2.87
CA ALA A 467 17.34 7.99 -2.09
C ALA A 467 17.74 6.86 -1.11
N VAL A 468 18.95 6.31 -1.20
CA VAL A 468 19.37 5.15 -0.38
C VAL A 468 20.42 5.59 0.65
N PHE A 469 19.96 5.95 1.86
CA PHE A 469 20.84 6.11 3.01
C PHE A 469 21.39 4.74 3.45
N GLY A 470 22.69 4.51 3.30
CA GLY A 470 23.40 3.31 3.74
C GLY A 470 24.93 3.39 3.48
N PRO A 471 25.76 2.61 4.21
CA PRO A 471 27.19 2.87 4.46
C PRO A 471 28.13 2.66 3.27
N TYR A 472 27.60 2.38 2.08
CA TYR A 472 28.40 2.17 0.89
C TYR A 472 28.51 3.49 0.16
N SER A 473 29.71 4.06 0.08
CA SER A 473 29.98 5.09 -0.90
C SER A 473 29.84 4.44 -2.28
N LEU A 474 28.62 4.47 -2.83
CA LEU A 474 28.27 4.00 -4.17
C LEU A 474 29.00 4.79 -5.26
N ILE A 475 29.92 5.69 -4.90
CA ILE A 475 30.87 6.41 -5.75
C ILE A 475 32.23 5.69 -5.81
N VAL A 476 32.63 4.94 -4.77
CA VAL A 476 33.96 4.31 -4.65
C VAL A 476 33.99 2.90 -5.25
N MET A 477 32.85 2.20 -5.28
CA MET A 477 32.74 0.84 -5.82
C MET A 477 33.24 0.66 -7.27
N PRO A 478 33.04 1.60 -8.22
CA PRO A 478 33.57 1.46 -9.56
C PRO A 478 35.11 1.33 -9.58
N PHE A 479 35.81 1.96 -8.64
CA PHE A 479 37.27 1.85 -8.49
C PHE A 479 37.69 0.51 -7.95
N ILE A 480 36.96 0.04 -6.94
CA ILE A 480 37.20 -1.28 -6.33
C ILE A 480 37.08 -2.35 -7.42
N PHE A 481 36.09 -2.27 -8.30
CA PHE A 481 35.97 -3.22 -9.42
C PHE A 481 37.11 -3.11 -10.44
N THR A 482 37.64 -1.90 -10.68
CA THR A 482 38.80 -1.74 -11.57
C THR A 482 40.06 -2.35 -10.96
N LEU A 483 40.26 -2.20 -9.65
CA LEU A 483 41.34 -2.86 -8.91
C LEU A 483 41.20 -4.39 -8.88
N ILE A 484 39.97 -4.89 -8.69
CA ILE A 484 39.68 -6.33 -8.76
C ILE A 484 39.98 -6.86 -10.17
N SER A 485 39.55 -6.15 -11.21
CA SER A 485 39.81 -6.51 -12.60
C SER A 485 41.31 -6.53 -12.92
N LEU A 486 42.06 -5.53 -12.45
CA LEU A 486 43.53 -5.51 -12.50
C LEU A 486 44.15 -6.75 -11.83
N GLY A 487 43.61 -7.15 -10.67
CA GLY A 487 44.01 -8.37 -9.98
C GLY A 487 43.80 -9.62 -10.84
N PHE A 488 42.64 -9.75 -11.47
CA PHE A 488 42.36 -10.86 -12.38
C PHE A 488 43.28 -10.88 -13.61
N VAL A 489 43.57 -9.73 -14.20
CA VAL A 489 44.53 -9.62 -15.32
C VAL A 489 45.91 -10.12 -14.90
N LYS A 490 46.39 -9.74 -13.71
CA LYS A 490 47.67 -10.21 -13.18
C LYS A 490 47.69 -11.72 -12.94
N ILE A 491 46.59 -12.31 -12.45
CA ILE A 491 46.50 -13.76 -12.26
C ILE A 491 46.45 -14.48 -13.62
N TYR A 492 45.68 -13.96 -14.59
CA TYR A 492 45.51 -14.59 -15.90
C TYR A 492 46.79 -14.59 -16.75
N TYR A 493 47.53 -13.48 -16.77
CA TYR A 493 48.77 -13.34 -17.56
C TYR A 493 50.05 -13.69 -16.78
N GLY A 494 49.98 -13.81 -15.44
CA GLY A 494 51.11 -14.17 -14.59
C GLY A 494 52.11 -13.02 -14.35
N LYS A 495 53.28 -13.34 -13.76
CA LYS A 495 54.35 -12.37 -13.45
C LYS A 495 55.23 -11.97 -14.66
N GLY A 496 54.93 -12.47 -15.86
CA GLY A 496 55.71 -12.20 -17.08
C GLY A 496 55.27 -10.95 -17.85
N LYS A 497 56.01 -10.56 -18.89
CA LYS A 497 55.59 -9.51 -19.83
C LYS A 497 54.29 -9.95 -20.54
N PHE A 498 53.33 -9.03 -20.69
CA PHE A 498 52.11 -9.31 -21.44
C PHE A 498 52.41 -9.58 -22.91
N ASN A 499 51.81 -10.62 -23.49
CA ASN A 499 51.91 -10.88 -24.93
C ASN A 499 51.31 -9.74 -25.77
N SER A 500 50.32 -9.02 -25.23
CA SER A 500 49.74 -7.81 -25.82
C SER A 500 49.15 -6.95 -24.71
N ASN A 501 49.62 -5.71 -24.58
CA ASN A 501 49.06 -4.73 -23.64
C ASN A 501 47.64 -4.34 -24.00
N PHE A 502 47.37 -4.22 -25.30
CA PHE A 502 46.04 -3.96 -25.82
C PHE A 502 45.08 -5.08 -25.39
N GLY A 503 45.49 -6.34 -25.59
CA GLY A 503 44.68 -7.49 -25.17
C GLY A 503 44.48 -7.57 -23.65
N ALA A 504 45.53 -7.32 -22.86
CA ALA A 504 45.44 -7.31 -21.40
C ALA A 504 44.55 -6.17 -20.88
N PHE A 505 44.62 -4.98 -21.48
CA PHE A 505 43.78 -3.84 -21.16
C PHE A 505 42.32 -4.08 -21.57
N SER A 506 42.07 -4.60 -22.77
CA SER A 506 40.70 -4.95 -23.18
C SER A 506 40.10 -6.03 -22.28
N PHE A 507 40.88 -7.03 -21.87
CA PHE A 507 40.43 -8.04 -20.89
C PHE A 507 40.06 -7.39 -19.55
N MET A 508 40.90 -6.46 -19.05
CA MET A 508 40.61 -5.68 -17.85
C MET A 508 39.30 -4.89 -17.97
N VAL A 509 39.13 -4.14 -19.07
CA VAL A 509 37.95 -3.31 -19.32
C VAL A 509 36.69 -4.16 -19.41
N ILE A 510 36.73 -5.33 -20.08
CA ILE A 510 35.58 -6.24 -20.18
C ILE A 510 35.16 -6.75 -18.79
N ILE A 511 36.12 -7.22 -17.97
CA ILE A 511 35.79 -7.71 -16.63
C ILE A 511 35.27 -6.58 -15.75
N ASP A 512 35.94 -5.43 -15.77
CA ASP A 512 35.53 -4.25 -15.00
C ASP A 512 34.13 -3.77 -15.42
N ALA A 513 33.82 -3.79 -16.72
CA ALA A 513 32.50 -3.47 -17.25
C ALA A 513 31.44 -4.43 -16.68
N ILE A 514 31.68 -5.76 -16.76
CA ILE A 514 30.74 -6.75 -16.24
C ILE A 514 30.49 -6.54 -14.75
N LEU A 515 31.56 -6.42 -13.95
CA LEU A 515 31.45 -6.26 -12.49
C LEU A 515 30.75 -4.96 -12.10
N THR A 516 31.16 -3.84 -12.72
CA THR A 516 30.57 -2.53 -12.45
C THR A 516 29.11 -2.52 -12.84
N ASN A 517 28.77 -2.99 -14.05
CA ASN A 517 27.39 -2.96 -14.53
C ASN A 517 26.47 -3.88 -13.73
N LEU A 518 26.91 -5.08 -13.37
CA LEU A 518 26.12 -5.97 -12.51
C LEU A 518 25.89 -5.38 -11.11
N PHE A 519 26.88 -4.68 -10.55
CA PHE A 519 26.72 -4.01 -9.27
C PHE A 519 25.70 -2.87 -9.33
N TYR A 520 25.73 -2.06 -10.40
CA TYR A 520 24.76 -0.98 -10.59
C TYR A 520 23.47 -1.42 -11.28
N ALA A 521 23.32 -2.70 -11.65
CA ALA A 521 22.14 -3.21 -12.33
C ALA A 521 20.81 -2.79 -11.69
N PRO A 522 20.67 -2.77 -10.35
CA PRO A 522 19.45 -2.27 -9.72
C PRO A 522 19.09 -0.84 -10.09
N PHE A 523 20.05 0.02 -10.43
CA PHE A 523 19.82 1.44 -10.66
C PHE A 523 19.68 1.80 -12.14
N PHE A 524 19.82 0.84 -13.05
CA PHE A 524 19.55 1.04 -14.47
C PHE A 524 18.06 0.90 -14.72
N THR A 525 17.40 2.04 -14.98
CA THR A 525 15.97 2.13 -15.32
C THR A 525 15.69 1.83 -16.77
#